data_AF-A0A925BS50-F1
#
_entry.id   AF-A0A925BS50-F1
#
_cell.length_a   1.000
_cell.length_b   1.000
_cell.length_c   1.000
_cell.angle_alpha   90.00
_cell.angle_beta   90.00
_cell.angle_gamma   90.00
#
_symmetry.space_group_name_H-M   'P 1'
#
loop_
_entity.id
_entity.type
_entity.pdbx_description
1 polymer ?
#
loop_
_entity_poly.entity_id
_entity_poly.type
_entity_poly.pdbx_seq_one_letter_code
_entity_poly.pdbx_strand_id
1 'polypeptide(L)'
;CEQSDVEAAPGQYVYVIQRWLFEGLRSESRLAYKVAHYSGGKLLSDDQSERFVYRAARWGKAKLNAANLVEDLDRVLALYSDCDDALEAAFDQASAEFAAENDNHCNVQQRSAESYAARRSQQLEERIQTFQQSGKLRILPATEGQLQKVNRELEIKKKMIGDRRNTELNLIHLAAGIIFVEP
;
A
#
# COMPACT_ATOMS: atom_id res chain seq x y z
N CYS A 1 27.24 1.02 -10.11
CA CYS A 1 25.89 0.42 -10.12
C CYS A 1 26.06 -1.05 -10.38
N GLU A 2 26.14 -1.86 -9.32
CA GLU A 2 26.47 -3.27 -9.38
C GLU A 2 25.38 -4.04 -10.13
N GLN A 3 25.79 -4.72 -11.20
CA GLN A 3 25.00 -5.73 -11.88
C GLN A 3 24.79 -6.88 -10.90
N SER A 4 23.62 -6.97 -10.29
CA SER A 4 23.19 -8.21 -9.65
C SER A 4 22.63 -9.10 -10.75
N ASP A 5 23.50 -9.94 -11.32
CA ASP A 5 23.08 -10.99 -12.24
C ASP A 5 22.09 -11.91 -11.50
N VAL A 6 20.85 -11.97 -11.98
CA VAL A 6 19.96 -13.09 -11.65
C VAL A 6 20.52 -14.29 -12.38
N GLU A 7 21.22 -15.16 -11.66
CA GLU A 7 21.67 -16.45 -12.14
C GLU A 7 20.45 -17.37 -12.22
N ALA A 8 19.81 -17.41 -13.39
CA ALA A 8 18.71 -18.30 -13.69
C ALA A 8 19.21 -19.43 -14.58
N ALA A 9 18.89 -20.67 -14.21
CA ALA A 9 19.20 -21.82 -15.04
C ALA A 9 18.45 -21.71 -16.39
N PRO A 10 19.02 -22.20 -17.49
CA PRO A 10 18.30 -22.31 -18.75
C PRO A 10 17.02 -23.14 -18.57
N GLY A 11 15.91 -22.67 -19.15
CA GLY A 11 14.61 -23.30 -18.95
C GLY A 11 13.43 -22.40 -19.23
N GLN A 12 12.23 -22.94 -18.97
CA GLN A 12 10.96 -22.21 -19.08
C GLN A 12 10.50 -21.78 -17.69
N TYR A 13 9.94 -20.58 -17.60
CA TYR A 13 9.46 -20.00 -16.36
C TYR A 13 8.08 -19.40 -16.55
N VAL A 14 7.14 -19.70 -15.65
CA VAL A 14 5.83 -19.06 -15.61
C VAL A 14 5.90 -17.87 -14.67
N TYR A 15 5.35 -16.72 -15.05
CA TYR A 15 5.32 -15.54 -14.20
C TYR A 15 3.92 -14.95 -14.08
N VAL A 16 3.67 -14.30 -12.95
CA VAL A 16 2.46 -13.52 -12.66
C VAL A 16 2.88 -12.19 -12.05
N ILE A 17 2.24 -11.11 -12.50
CA ILE A 17 2.41 -9.75 -11.99
C ILE A 17 1.05 -9.22 -11.57
N GLN A 18 0.97 -8.74 -10.32
CA GLN A 18 -0.19 -8.04 -9.79
C GLN A 18 0.19 -6.63 -9.36
N ARG A 19 -0.77 -5.71 -9.42
CA ARG A 19 -0.70 -4.41 -8.75
C ARG A 19 -1.59 -4.45 -7.53
N TRP A 20 -1.02 -4.12 -6.38
CA TRP A 20 -1.74 -3.95 -5.13
C TRP A 20 -1.86 -2.47 -4.83
N LEU A 21 -3.04 -2.04 -4.41
CA LEU A 21 -3.35 -0.70 -3.98
C LEU A 21 -3.94 -0.78 -2.57
N PHE A 22 -3.32 -0.06 -1.64
CA PHE A 22 -3.75 0.05 -0.26
C PHE A 22 -4.10 1.52 0.00
N GLU A 23 -5.32 1.78 0.44
CA GLU A 23 -5.79 3.12 0.74
C GLU A 23 -6.29 3.21 2.17
N GLY A 24 -5.77 4.19 2.90
CA GLY A 24 -6.19 4.54 4.25
C GLY A 24 -5.86 5.99 4.50
N LEU A 25 -5.23 6.29 5.62
CA LEU A 25 -4.67 7.60 5.94
C LEU A 25 -3.53 8.00 5.00
N ARG A 26 -2.79 7.00 4.51
CA ARG A 26 -1.88 7.09 3.36
C ARG A 26 -2.33 6.11 2.30
N SER A 27 -2.03 6.43 1.04
CA SER A 27 -2.21 5.50 -0.06
C SER A 27 -0.86 5.01 -0.54
N GLU A 28 -0.76 3.72 -0.85
CA GLU A 28 0.43 3.12 -1.44
C GLU A 28 0.05 2.13 -2.55
N SER A 29 0.90 2.05 -3.57
CA SER A 29 0.77 1.10 -4.66
C SER A 29 2.04 0.26 -4.71
N ARG A 30 1.87 -1.06 -4.83
CA ARG A 30 2.97 -2.03 -4.90
C ARG A 30 2.79 -2.91 -6.14
N LEU A 31 3.89 -3.27 -6.78
CA LEU A 31 3.91 -4.31 -7.79
C LEU A 31 4.42 -5.59 -7.12
N ALA A 32 3.69 -6.68 -7.30
CA ALA A 32 4.05 -7.98 -6.78
C ALA A 32 4.29 -8.94 -7.93
N TYR A 33 5.32 -9.77 -7.79
CA TYR A 33 5.80 -10.67 -8.82
C TYR A 33 5.95 -12.06 -8.23
N LYS A 34 5.54 -13.07 -8.99
CA LYS A 34 5.88 -14.45 -8.68
C LYS A 34 6.30 -15.18 -9.93
N VAL A 35 7.33 -15.99 -9.81
CA VAL A 35 7.89 -16.79 -10.90
C VAL A 35 8.05 -18.23 -10.45
N ALA A 36 7.64 -19.17 -11.29
CA ALA A 36 7.80 -20.61 -11.09
C ALA A 36 8.70 -21.20 -12.18
N HIS A 37 9.67 -22.02 -11.81
CA HIS A 37 10.46 -22.80 -12.77
C HIS A 37 9.65 -23.99 -13.29
N TYR A 38 9.51 -24.12 -14.61
CA TYR A 38 8.64 -25.11 -15.24
C TYR A 38 8.98 -26.55 -14.86
N SER A 39 10.24 -26.96 -14.98
CA SER A 39 10.64 -28.37 -14.83
C SER A 39 10.55 -28.89 -13.39
N GLY A 40 10.69 -28.00 -12.40
CA GLY A 40 10.70 -28.38 -10.98
C GLY A 40 9.50 -27.88 -10.16
N GLY A 41 8.68 -26.98 -10.72
CA GLY A 41 7.60 -26.31 -9.99
C GLY A 41 8.07 -25.40 -8.86
N LYS A 42 9.37 -25.14 -8.76
CA LYS A 42 9.94 -24.33 -7.68
C LYS A 42 9.57 -22.87 -7.90
N LEU A 43 8.84 -22.29 -6.94
CA LEU A 43 8.65 -20.85 -6.85
C LEU A 43 9.96 -20.16 -6.48
N LEU A 44 10.29 -19.09 -7.19
CA LEU A 44 11.37 -18.17 -6.82
C LEU A 44 10.92 -17.30 -5.65
N SER A 45 11.88 -16.76 -4.89
CA SER A 45 11.56 -15.74 -3.88
C SER A 45 11.01 -14.47 -4.54
N ASP A 46 10.42 -13.57 -3.76
CA ASP A 46 9.83 -12.33 -4.28
C ASP A 46 10.88 -11.45 -4.96
N ASP A 47 12.03 -11.24 -4.30
CA ASP A 47 13.17 -10.49 -4.87
C ASP A 47 13.72 -11.15 -6.14
N GLN A 48 13.84 -12.48 -6.16
CA GLN A 48 14.25 -13.21 -7.36
C GLN A 48 13.22 -13.06 -8.49
N SER A 49 11.93 -13.15 -8.17
CA SER A 49 10.83 -13.02 -9.13
C SER A 49 10.80 -11.62 -9.76
N GLU A 50 10.91 -10.58 -8.94
CA GLU A 50 10.96 -9.19 -9.41
C GLU A 50 12.15 -8.96 -10.34
N ARG A 51 13.36 -9.32 -9.90
CA ARG A 51 14.57 -9.12 -10.72
C ARG A 51 14.51 -9.93 -12.01
N PHE A 52 13.98 -11.15 -11.96
CA PHE A 52 13.83 -12.02 -13.12
C PHE A 52 12.90 -11.41 -14.18
N VAL A 53 11.70 -10.98 -13.76
CA VAL A 53 10.73 -10.33 -14.65
C VAL A 53 11.27 -9.00 -15.16
N TYR A 54 11.90 -8.20 -14.31
CA TYR A 54 12.53 -6.93 -14.72
C TYR A 54 13.61 -7.14 -15.79
N ARG A 55 14.47 -8.14 -15.62
CA ARG A 55 15.50 -8.50 -16.60
C ARG A 55 14.87 -8.89 -17.94
N ALA A 56 13.86 -9.76 -17.91
CA ALA A 56 13.15 -10.18 -19.12
C ALA A 56 12.43 -9.02 -19.82
N ALA A 57 11.77 -8.12 -19.07
CA ALA A 57 11.11 -6.95 -19.64
C ALA A 57 12.11 -5.97 -20.29
N ARG A 58 13.31 -5.83 -19.72
CA ARG A 58 14.32 -4.87 -20.18
C ARG A 58 15.17 -5.37 -21.34
N TRP A 59 15.54 -6.64 -21.35
CA TRP A 59 16.49 -7.21 -22.32
C TRP A 59 15.96 -8.42 -23.09
N GLY A 60 14.80 -8.95 -22.70
CA GLY A 60 14.18 -10.07 -23.38
C GLY A 60 13.77 -9.72 -24.80
N LYS A 61 13.65 -10.77 -25.63
CA LYS A 61 13.14 -10.67 -27.00
C LYS A 61 11.88 -11.50 -27.10
N ALA A 62 10.96 -11.08 -27.96
CA ALA A 62 9.78 -11.85 -28.26
C ALA A 62 10.19 -13.23 -28.81
N LYS A 63 9.67 -14.29 -28.20
CA LYS A 63 9.87 -15.67 -28.69
C LYS A 63 8.79 -15.96 -29.74
N LEU A 64 9.18 -16.00 -31.02
CA LEU A 64 8.28 -16.37 -32.11
C LEU A 64 7.83 -17.82 -31.94
N ASN A 65 6.55 -18.10 -32.25
CA ASN A 65 5.94 -19.43 -32.14
C ASN A 65 5.99 -20.04 -30.73
N ALA A 66 5.97 -19.21 -29.68
CA ALA A 66 6.03 -19.66 -28.28
C ALA A 66 4.96 -20.72 -27.94
N ALA A 67 3.77 -20.63 -28.51
CA ALA A 67 2.70 -21.61 -28.30
C ALA A 67 3.09 -23.04 -28.69
N ASN A 68 3.93 -23.21 -29.71
CA ASN A 68 4.41 -24.53 -30.15
C ASN A 68 5.57 -25.07 -29.28
N LEU A 69 6.12 -24.24 -28.39
CA LEU A 69 7.21 -24.60 -27.48
C LEU A 69 6.70 -25.02 -26.10
N VAL A 70 5.41 -24.86 -25.84
CA VAL A 70 4.73 -25.32 -24.63
C VAL A 70 4.23 -26.73 -24.90
N GLU A 71 4.93 -27.73 -24.33
CA GLU A 71 4.59 -29.14 -24.53
C GLU A 71 3.35 -29.56 -23.71
N ASP A 72 3.19 -29.00 -22.51
CA ASP A 72 2.10 -29.33 -21.58
C ASP A 72 1.51 -28.04 -21.01
N LEU A 73 0.35 -27.65 -21.57
CA LEU A 73 -0.37 -26.44 -21.18
C LEU A 73 -0.98 -26.57 -19.78
N ASP A 74 -1.44 -27.77 -19.40
CA ASP A 74 -2.06 -28.00 -18.09
C ASP A 74 -1.04 -27.76 -16.98
N ARG A 75 0.21 -28.18 -17.20
CA ARG A 75 1.31 -27.86 -16.29
C ARG A 75 1.60 -26.36 -16.19
N VAL A 76 1.55 -25.62 -17.30
CA VAL A 76 1.71 -24.15 -17.25
C VAL A 76 0.60 -23.51 -16.40
N LEU A 77 -0.65 -23.96 -16.59
CA LEU A 77 -1.80 -23.45 -15.84
C LEU A 77 -1.72 -23.79 -14.35
N ALA A 78 -1.26 -24.99 -14.00
CA ALA A 78 -1.00 -25.37 -12.61
C ALA A 78 0.03 -24.44 -11.95
N LEU A 79 1.16 -24.17 -12.63
CA LEU A 79 2.19 -23.26 -12.14
C LEU A 79 1.72 -21.80 -12.07
N TYR A 80 0.83 -21.40 -12.98
CA TYR A 80 0.17 -20.10 -12.89
C TYR A 80 -0.68 -20.01 -11.61
N SER A 81 -1.46 -21.05 -11.31
CA SER A 81 -2.27 -21.12 -10.07
C SER A 81 -1.37 -21.06 -8.84
N ASP A 82 -0.28 -21.84 -8.80
CA ASP A 82 0.67 -21.81 -7.67
C ASP A 82 1.28 -20.41 -7.46
N CYS A 83 1.57 -19.70 -8.55
CA CYS A 83 2.04 -18.32 -8.49
C CYS A 83 0.97 -17.36 -7.96
N ASP A 84 -0.27 -17.52 -8.41
CA ASP A 84 -1.39 -16.66 -8.02
C ASP A 84 -1.75 -16.86 -6.55
N ASP A 85 -1.85 -18.11 -6.09
CA ASP A 85 -2.08 -18.47 -4.68
C ASP A 85 -0.98 -17.90 -3.77
N ALA A 86 0.28 -17.96 -4.22
CA ALA A 86 1.41 -17.41 -3.47
C ALA A 86 1.39 -15.87 -3.42
N LEU A 87 0.80 -15.20 -4.41
CA LEU A 87 0.59 -13.75 -4.40
C LEU A 87 -0.60 -13.37 -3.53
N GLU A 88 -1.69 -14.13 -3.56
CA GLU A 88 -2.86 -13.92 -2.69
C GLU A 88 -2.47 -14.02 -1.21
N ALA A 89 -1.74 -15.08 -0.82
CA ALA A 89 -1.26 -15.23 0.55
C ALA A 89 -0.34 -14.06 0.99
N ALA A 90 0.48 -13.55 0.08
CA ALA A 90 1.34 -12.40 0.35
C ALA A 90 0.53 -11.09 0.42
N PHE A 91 -0.53 -10.94 -0.38
CA PHE A 91 -1.44 -9.81 -0.33
C PHE A 91 -2.21 -9.76 1.00
N ASP A 92 -2.68 -10.90 1.49
CA ASP A 92 -3.36 -11.00 2.79
C ASP A 92 -2.45 -10.56 3.95
N GLN A 93 -1.20 -11.03 3.94
CA GLN A 93 -0.21 -10.61 4.92
C GLN A 93 0.06 -9.10 4.86
N ALA A 94 0.28 -8.57 3.65
CA ALA A 94 0.50 -7.13 3.44
C ALA A 94 -0.72 -6.30 3.86
N SER A 95 -1.93 -6.81 3.64
CA SER A 95 -3.19 -6.16 4.03
C SER A 95 -3.34 -6.07 5.54
N ALA A 96 -3.02 -7.14 6.26
CA ALA A 96 -3.03 -7.15 7.73
C ALA A 96 -2.01 -6.16 8.32
N GLU A 97 -0.80 -6.12 7.76
CA GLU A 97 0.24 -5.17 8.16
C GLU A 97 -0.19 -3.73 7.90
N PHE A 98 -0.73 -3.45 6.71
CA PHE A 98 -1.22 -2.13 6.34
C PHE A 98 -2.34 -1.65 7.27
N ALA A 99 -3.30 -2.52 7.59
CA ALA A 99 -4.40 -2.18 8.50
C ALA A 99 -3.90 -1.83 9.91
N ALA A 100 -2.96 -2.63 10.45
CA ALA A 100 -2.37 -2.37 11.76
C ALA A 100 -1.57 -1.06 11.78
N GLU A 101 -0.80 -0.78 10.73
CA GLU A 101 -0.05 0.48 10.61
C GLU A 101 -0.99 1.68 10.47
N ASN A 102 -2.03 1.56 9.64
CA ASN A 102 -3.03 2.61 9.43
C ASN A 102 -3.76 2.97 10.72
N ASP A 103 -4.14 1.96 11.52
CA ASP A 103 -4.79 2.19 12.82
C ASP A 103 -3.88 2.97 13.77
N ASN A 104 -2.59 2.59 13.85
CA ASN A 104 -1.60 3.29 14.64
C ASN A 104 -1.44 4.75 14.19
N HIS A 105 -1.31 5.00 12.89
CA HIS A 105 -1.22 6.37 12.36
C HIS A 105 -2.48 7.19 12.66
N CYS A 106 -3.66 6.60 12.53
CA CYS A 106 -4.93 7.25 12.87
C CYS A 106 -4.97 7.62 14.36
N ASN A 107 -4.57 6.71 15.26
CA ASN A 107 -4.51 6.95 16.69
C ASN A 107 -3.55 8.10 17.04
N VAL A 108 -2.37 8.13 16.41
CA VAL A 108 -1.39 9.20 16.60
C VAL A 108 -1.95 10.54 16.12
N GLN A 109 -2.49 10.61 14.89
CA GLN A 109 -3.06 11.85 14.36
C GLN A 109 -4.24 12.36 15.18
N GLN A 110 -5.10 11.47 15.67
CA GLN A 110 -6.22 11.85 16.52
C GLN A 110 -5.73 12.45 17.84
N ARG A 111 -4.81 11.78 18.55
CA ARG A 111 -4.24 12.31 19.79
C ARG A 111 -3.55 13.65 19.60
N SER A 112 -2.82 13.83 18.50
CA SER A 112 -2.20 15.11 18.16
C SER A 112 -3.24 16.21 17.91
N ALA A 113 -4.33 15.91 17.20
CA ALA A 113 -5.41 16.86 16.96
C ALA A 113 -6.11 17.26 18.27
N GLU A 114 -6.44 16.30 19.12
CA GLU A 114 -7.05 16.52 20.43
C GLU A 114 -6.14 17.36 21.34
N SER A 115 -4.85 17.03 21.43
CA SER A 115 -3.89 17.78 22.23
C SER A 115 -3.68 19.22 21.73
N TYR A 116 -3.68 19.43 20.41
CA TYR A 116 -3.63 20.78 19.84
C TYR A 116 -4.89 21.59 20.20
N ALA A 117 -6.07 21.02 19.97
CA ALA A 117 -7.34 21.67 20.23
C ALA A 117 -7.51 21.98 21.73
N ALA A 118 -7.20 21.03 22.62
CA ALA A 118 -7.28 21.23 24.07
C ALA A 118 -6.41 22.40 24.53
N ARG A 119 -5.14 22.45 24.11
CA ARG A 119 -4.24 23.58 24.44
C ARG A 119 -4.77 24.91 23.91
N ARG A 120 -5.31 24.92 22.69
CA ARG A 120 -5.81 26.14 22.06
C ARG A 120 -7.11 26.63 22.70
N SER A 121 -8.02 25.72 23.01
CA SER A 121 -9.28 26.02 23.69
C SER A 121 -9.01 26.57 25.09
N GLN A 122 -8.12 25.94 25.87
CA GLN A 122 -7.72 26.43 27.18
C GLN A 122 -7.20 27.88 27.13
N GLN A 123 -6.30 28.19 26.17
CA GLN A 123 -5.80 29.57 26.00
C GLN A 123 -6.89 30.59 25.68
N LEU A 124 -7.91 30.19 24.92
CA LEU A 124 -9.04 31.07 24.57
C LEU A 124 -10.00 31.24 25.74
N GLU A 125 -10.25 30.18 26.51
CA GLU A 125 -11.07 30.20 27.73
C GLU A 125 -10.43 31.10 28.80
N GLU A 126 -9.13 30.99 29.03
CA GLU A 126 -8.38 31.87 29.94
C GLU A 126 -8.47 33.35 29.53
N ARG A 127 -8.40 33.64 28.21
CA ARG A 127 -8.61 35.00 27.67
C ARG A 127 -10.03 35.49 27.88
N ILE A 128 -11.04 34.65 27.65
CA ILE A 128 -12.46 34.97 27.89
C ILE A 128 -12.66 35.35 29.36
N GLN A 129 -12.17 34.53 30.29
CA GLN A 129 -12.25 34.81 31.73
C GLN A 129 -11.58 36.14 32.08
N THR A 130 -10.40 36.41 31.51
CA THR A 130 -9.67 37.68 31.73
C THR A 130 -10.46 38.89 31.21
N PHE A 131 -11.10 38.78 30.03
CA PHE A 131 -11.93 39.86 29.47
C PHE A 131 -13.21 40.10 30.27
N GLN A 132 -13.83 39.04 30.80
CA GLN A 132 -14.97 39.14 31.70
C GLN A 132 -14.59 39.89 32.98
N GLN A 133 -13.50 39.50 33.64
CA GLN A 133 -13.02 40.13 34.88
C GLN A 133 -12.59 41.60 34.66
N SER A 134 -12.03 41.92 33.50
CA SER A 134 -11.59 43.29 33.16
C SER A 134 -12.67 44.17 32.53
N GLY A 135 -13.92 43.69 32.43
CA GLY A 135 -15.05 44.45 31.87
C GLY A 135 -14.96 44.71 30.36
N LYS A 136 -14.05 44.04 29.64
CA LYS A 136 -13.83 44.22 28.19
C LYS A 136 -14.83 43.41 27.37
N LEU A 137 -16.12 43.67 27.56
CA LEU A 137 -17.20 42.82 27.01
C LEU A 137 -17.28 42.84 25.47
N ARG A 138 -16.84 43.93 24.81
CA ARG A 138 -16.95 44.10 23.35
C ARG A 138 -16.13 43.08 22.53
N ILE A 139 -15.05 42.52 23.10
CA ILE A 139 -14.18 41.55 22.41
C ILE A 139 -14.54 40.08 22.71
N LEU A 140 -15.45 39.84 23.66
CA LEU A 140 -15.88 38.48 24.03
C LEU A 140 -16.46 37.70 22.84
N PRO A 141 -17.40 38.25 22.02
CA PRO A 141 -18.02 37.48 20.95
C PRO A 141 -17.00 36.98 19.92
N ALA A 142 -15.98 37.79 19.63
CA ALA A 142 -14.92 37.41 18.70
C ALA A 142 -14.06 36.26 19.25
N THR A 143 -13.79 36.26 20.56
CA THR A 143 -12.96 35.23 21.20
C THR A 143 -13.74 33.92 21.37
N GLU A 144 -15.03 34.00 21.72
CA GLU A 144 -15.95 32.85 21.76
C GLU A 144 -16.10 32.23 20.36
N GLY A 145 -16.21 33.05 19.32
CA GLY A 145 -16.22 32.56 17.93
C GLY A 145 -14.94 31.81 17.55
N GLN A 146 -13.77 32.24 18.04
CA GLN A 146 -12.52 31.51 17.85
C GLN A 146 -12.53 30.16 18.58
N LEU A 147 -13.08 30.09 19.79
CA LEU A 147 -13.21 28.85 20.55
C LEU A 147 -14.12 27.85 19.83
N GLN A 148 -15.30 28.32 19.39
CA GLN A 148 -16.23 27.51 18.60
C GLN A 148 -15.57 26.99 17.31
N LYS A 149 -14.77 27.83 16.64
CA LYS A 149 -14.03 27.43 15.44
C LYS A 149 -13.04 26.30 15.73
N VAL A 150 -12.25 26.39 16.80
CA VAL A 150 -11.28 25.34 17.19
C VAL A 150 -11.99 24.01 17.44
N ASN A 151 -13.10 24.03 18.17
CA ASN A 151 -13.88 22.83 18.45
C ASN A 151 -14.48 22.23 17.17
N ARG A 152 -15.00 23.08 16.27
CA ARG A 152 -15.53 22.63 14.97
C ARG A 152 -14.44 22.00 14.09
N GLU A 153 -13.25 22.60 14.05
CA GLU A 153 -12.12 22.07 13.29
C GLU A 153 -11.65 20.72 13.84
N LEU A 154 -11.64 20.54 15.17
CA LEU A 154 -11.36 19.26 15.80
C LEU A 154 -12.34 18.18 15.35
N GLU A 155 -13.64 18.46 15.40
CA GLU A 155 -14.67 17.48 15.02
C GLU A 155 -14.59 17.09 13.54
N ILE A 156 -14.35 18.06 12.65
CA ILE A 156 -14.11 17.78 11.22
C ILE A 156 -12.88 16.87 11.07
N LYS A 157 -11.80 17.17 11.80
CA LYS A 157 -10.56 16.39 11.72
C LYS A 157 -10.73 14.97 12.26
N LYS A 158 -11.45 14.78 13.35
CA LYS A 158 -11.78 13.45 13.90
C LYS A 158 -12.62 12.64 12.92
N LYS A 159 -13.60 13.27 12.27
CA LYS A 159 -14.40 12.61 11.22
C LYS A 159 -13.53 12.15 10.05
N MET A 160 -12.68 13.03 9.52
CA MET A 160 -11.77 12.67 8.42
C MET A 160 -10.82 11.52 8.79
N ILE A 161 -10.29 11.51 10.01
CA ILE A 161 -9.44 10.40 10.51
C ILE A 161 -10.27 9.11 10.65
N GLY A 162 -11.50 9.21 11.15
CA GLY A 162 -12.42 8.08 11.25
C GLY A 162 -12.74 7.46 9.88
N ASP A 163 -13.05 8.29 8.89
CA ASP A 163 -13.32 7.84 7.51
C ASP A 163 -12.10 7.11 6.92
N ARG A 164 -10.88 7.61 7.20
CA ARG A 164 -9.60 7.06 6.74
C ARG A 164 -9.10 5.85 7.53
N ARG A 165 -9.76 5.51 8.65
CA ARG A 165 -9.45 4.30 9.44
C ARG A 165 -9.95 3.04 8.73
N ASN A 166 -11.05 3.15 7.99
CA ASN A 166 -11.51 2.10 7.11
C ASN A 166 -10.60 2.07 5.89
N THR A 167 -9.88 0.96 5.72
CA THR A 167 -8.96 0.78 4.60
C THR A 167 -9.68 0.23 3.38
N GLU A 168 -9.37 0.75 2.20
CA GLU A 168 -9.80 0.18 0.93
C GLU A 168 -8.61 -0.52 0.27
N LEU A 169 -8.83 -1.75 -0.18
CA LEU A 169 -7.80 -2.63 -0.74
C LEU A 169 -8.22 -3.04 -2.14
N ASN A 170 -7.29 -3.02 -3.08
CA ASN A 170 -7.55 -3.40 -4.45
C ASN A 170 -6.36 -4.16 -5.04
N LEU A 171 -6.67 -5.23 -5.76
CA LEU A 171 -5.73 -6.08 -6.47
C LEU A 171 -6.14 -6.14 -7.94
N ILE A 172 -5.17 -5.92 -8.83
CA ILE A 172 -5.36 -6.00 -10.27
C ILE A 172 -4.28 -6.91 -10.86
N HIS A 173 -4.68 -7.97 -11.56
CA HIS A 173 -3.76 -8.75 -12.41
C HIS A 173 -3.30 -7.88 -13.58
N LEU A 174 -1.98 -7.69 -13.70
CA LEU A 174 -1.41 -6.88 -14.77
C LEU A 174 -0.96 -7.71 -15.95
N ALA A 175 -0.23 -8.79 -15.69
CA ALA A 175 0.33 -9.64 -16.73
C ALA A 175 0.66 -11.02 -16.18
N ALA A 176 0.59 -12.01 -17.06
CA ALA A 176 1.12 -13.35 -16.81
C ALA A 176 1.63 -13.93 -18.12
N GLY A 177 2.54 -14.89 -18.04
CA GLY A 177 3.05 -15.55 -19.24
C GLY A 177 4.25 -16.44 -18.97
N ILE A 178 4.97 -16.74 -20.05
CA ILE A 178 6.13 -17.64 -20.03
C ILE A 178 7.36 -16.88 -20.48
N ILE A 179 8.47 -17.09 -19.78
CA ILE A 179 9.79 -16.57 -20.11
C ILE A 179 10.71 -17.76 -20.39
N PHE A 180 11.40 -17.70 -21.52
CA PHE A 180 12.38 -18.70 -21.94
C PHE A 180 13.78 -18.16 -21.65
N VAL A 181 14.54 -18.90 -20.85
CA VAL A 181 15.96 -18.63 -20.59
C VAL A 181 16.77 -19.58 -21.45
N GLU A 182 17.50 -19.02 -22.41
CA GLU A 182 18.41 -19.76 -23.27
C GLU A 182 19.78 -19.90 -22.59
N PRO A 183 20.53 -20.98 -22.90
CA PRO A 183 21.90 -21.15 -22.42
C PRO A 183 22.88 -20.11 -22.97
#